data_AF-A0A6L3A1J6-F1
#
_entry.id   AF-A0A6L3A1J6-F1
#
_cell.length_a   1.000
_cell.length_b   1.000
_cell.length_c   1.000
_cell.angle_alpha   90.00
_cell.angle_beta   90.00
_cell.angle_gamma   90.00
#
_symmetry.space_group_name_H-M   'P 1'
#
loop_
_entity.id
_entity.type
_entity.pdbx_description
1 polymer ?
#
loop_
_entity_poly.entity_id
_entity_poly.type
_entity_poly.pdbx_seq_one_letter_code
_entity_poly.pdbx_strand_id
1 'polypeptide(L)' 'MRTRRVQPERESERGDAAVAVPPGTPEWITPELIRRTLQVWQPYYAQRLTPEDAVTMIRSAGELFAVLSRE' A
#
# COMPACT_ATOMS: atom_id res chain seq x y z
N MET A 1 32.93 26.77 -10.01
CA MET A 1 31.67 26.52 -9.27
C MET A 1 30.99 25.29 -9.87
N ARG A 2 30.99 24.15 -9.17
CA ARG A 2 30.33 22.92 -9.64
C ARG A 2 28.85 22.99 -9.23
N THR A 3 27.95 23.04 -10.21
CA THR A 3 26.52 22.89 -10.00
C THR A 3 26.24 21.48 -9.48
N ARG A 4 25.81 21.37 -8.22
CA ARG A 4 25.28 20.14 -7.63
C ARG A 4 23.97 19.82 -8.35
N ARG A 5 23.99 18.92 -9.32
CA ARG A 5 22.75 18.29 -9.81
C ARG A 5 22.12 17.59 -8.61
N VAL A 6 21.00 18.11 -8.15
CA VAL A 6 20.10 17.38 -7.25
C VAL A 6 19.57 16.21 -8.09
N GLN A 7 20.01 14.99 -7.78
CA GLN A 7 19.46 13.78 -8.39
C GLN A 7 18.07 13.55 -7.78
N PRO A 8 16.96 13.55 -8.54
CA PRO A 8 15.63 13.30 -7.97
C PRO A 8 15.25 11.81 -7.90
N GLU A 9 16.13 10.85 -8.22
CA GLU A 9 15.69 9.49 -8.59
C GLU A 9 16.17 8.33 -7.69
N ARG A 10 16.67 8.58 -6.47
CA ARG A 10 17.23 7.47 -5.63
C ARG A 10 16.38 7.00 -4.46
N GLU A 11 15.20 7.57 -4.24
CA GLU A 11 14.26 7.09 -3.21
C GLU A 11 13.25 6.04 -3.74
N SER A 12 13.02 5.97 -5.06
CA SER A 12 12.03 5.05 -5.64
C SER A 12 12.49 3.59 -5.69
N GLU A 13 13.79 3.31 -5.67
CA GLU A 13 14.33 1.98 -5.98
C GLU A 13 14.56 1.09 -4.75
N ARG A 14 14.47 1.61 -3.52
CA ARG A 14 14.75 0.83 -2.30
C ARG A 14 13.54 0.06 -1.74
N GLY A 15 12.36 0.24 -2.36
CA GLY A 15 11.08 -0.33 -1.93
C GLY A 15 10.44 -1.30 -2.92
N ASP A 16 11.16 -1.70 -3.97
CA ASP A 16 10.64 -2.45 -5.12
C ASP A 16 10.68 -3.97 -4.93
N ALA A 17 10.58 -4.44 -3.68
CA ALA A 17 10.22 -5.82 -3.45
C ALA A 17 8.74 -5.95 -3.87
N ALA A 18 8.51 -6.52 -5.06
CA ALA A 18 7.18 -6.73 -5.61
C ALA A 18 6.28 -7.37 -4.54
N VAL A 19 5.33 -6.61 -4.01
CA VAL A 19 4.34 -7.13 -3.06
C VAL A 19 3.40 -8.02 -3.85
N ALA A 20 3.32 -9.30 -3.46
CA ALA A 20 2.40 -10.24 -4.08
C ALA A 20 0.96 -9.74 -3.92
N VAL A 21 0.23 -9.67 -5.04
CA VAL A 21 -1.21 -9.38 -5.03
C VAL A 21 -1.95 -10.71 -4.86
N PRO A 22 -2.71 -10.89 -3.78
CA PRO A 22 -3.48 -12.12 -3.58
C PRO A 22 -4.48 -12.37 -4.72
N PRO A 23 -4.76 -13.63 -5.07
CA PRO A 23 -5.77 -13.96 -6.08
C PRO A 23 -7.16 -13.48 -5.65
N GLY A 24 -7.96 -13.00 -6.60
CA GLY A 24 -9.30 -12.45 -6.32
C GLY A 24 -9.30 -11.04 -5.73
N THR A 25 -8.13 -10.38 -5.66
CA THR A 25 -8.04 -8.96 -5.27
C THR A 25 -8.73 -8.08 -6.33
N PRO A 26 -9.65 -7.18 -5.95
CA PRO A 26 -10.26 -6.22 -6.87
C PRO A 26 -9.23 -5.35 -7.60
N GLU A 27 -9.48 -5.04 -8.87
CA GLU A 27 -8.51 -4.32 -9.73
C GLU A 27 -8.11 -2.93 -9.21
N TRP A 28 -8.98 -2.27 -8.45
CA TRP A 28 -8.70 -0.96 -7.86
C TRP A 28 -7.70 -1.03 -6.69
N ILE A 29 -7.46 -2.22 -6.12
CA ILE A 29 -6.47 -2.44 -5.07
C ILE A 29 -5.13 -2.78 -5.73
N THR A 30 -4.23 -1.80 -5.76
CA THR A 30 -2.92 -1.93 -6.41
C THR A 30 -1.87 -2.56 -5.48
N PRO A 31 -0.80 -3.19 -6.02
CA PRO A 31 0.31 -3.68 -5.20
C PRO A 31 0.93 -2.58 -4.32
N GLU A 32 1.01 -1.35 -4.84
CA GLU A 32 1.50 -0.19 -4.12
C GLU A 32 0.61 0.17 -2.92
N LEU A 33 -0.72 0.07 -3.08
CA LEU A 33 -1.66 0.32 -1.99
C LEU A 33 -1.54 -0.76 -0.90
N ILE A 34 -1.37 -2.02 -1.27
CA ILE A 34 -1.11 -3.13 -0.34
C ILE A 34 0.19 -2.86 0.42
N ARG A 35 1.28 -2.54 -0.29
CA ARG A 35 2.59 -2.22 0.30
C ARG A 35 2.49 -1.09 1.32
N ARG A 36 1.85 0.03 0.95
CA ARG A 36 1.67 1.19 1.84
C ARG A 36 0.84 0.84 3.05
N THR A 37 -0.22 0.06 2.87
CA THR A 37 -1.07 -0.40 3.98
C THR A 37 -0.24 -1.21 4.96
N LEU A 38 0.55 -2.17 4.49
CA LEU A 38 1.46 -2.94 5.36
C LEU A 38 2.47 -2.02 6.08
N GLN A 39 3.11 -1.09 5.37
CA GLN A 39 4.10 -0.18 5.97
C GLN A 39 3.51 0.71 7.06
N VAL A 40 2.32 1.25 6.84
CA VAL A 40 1.66 2.17 7.77
C VAL A 40 1.11 1.42 8.98
N TRP A 41 0.50 0.25 8.76
CA TRP A 41 -0.26 -0.43 9.80
C TRP A 41 0.56 -1.44 10.59
N GLN A 42 1.60 -2.06 10.01
CA GLN A 42 2.40 -3.08 10.71
C GLN A 42 2.90 -2.66 12.11
N PRO A 43 3.34 -1.41 12.36
CA PRO A 43 3.79 -1.00 13.69
C PRO A 43 2.72 -1.10 14.80
N TYR A 44 1.44 -1.11 14.44
CA TYR A 44 0.32 -1.17 15.37
C TYR A 44 -0.17 -2.60 15.64
N TYR A 45 0.37 -3.59 14.92
CA TYR A 45 0.00 -4.99 15.08
C TYR A 45 1.18 -5.78 15.67
N ALA A 46 0.91 -6.54 16.74
CA ALA A 46 1.90 -7.42 17.34
C ALA A 46 2.29 -8.59 16.40
N GLN A 47 1.36 -9.00 15.53
CA GLN A 47 1.56 -10.05 14.54
C GLN A 47 1.92 -9.43 13.19
N ARG A 48 2.70 -10.17 12.39
CA ARG A 48 3.05 -9.74 11.03
C ARG A 48 1.81 -9.75 10.14
N LEU A 49 1.48 -8.60 9.56
CA LEU A 49 0.43 -8.48 8.57
C LEU A 49 0.88 -9.09 7.24
N THR A 50 -0.03 -9.81 6.61
CA THR A 50 0.12 -10.44 5.30
C THR A 50 -0.50 -9.57 4.21
N PRO A 51 -0.12 -9.75 2.93
CA PRO A 51 -0.81 -9.11 1.81
C PRO A 51 -2.33 -9.34 1.83
N GLU A 52 -2.78 -10.52 2.26
CA GLU A 52 -4.19 -10.88 2.44
C GLU A 52 -4.87 -10.02 3.52
N ASP A 53 -4.19 -9.78 4.64
CA ASP A 53 -4.69 -8.89 5.69
C ASP A 53 -4.85 -7.46 5.16
N ALA A 54 -3.84 -6.97 4.44
CA ALA A 54 -3.88 -5.62 3.85
C ALA A 54 -5.02 -5.49 2.83
N VAL A 55 -5.23 -6.48 1.95
CA VAL A 55 -6.38 -6.48 1.02
C VAL A 55 -7.70 -6.43 1.78
N THR A 56 -7.83 -7.21 2.87
CA THR A 56 -9.03 -7.23 3.70
C THR A 56 -9.30 -5.87 4.35
N MET A 57 -8.26 -5.21 4.87
CA MET A 57 -8.35 -3.87 5.46
C MET A 57 -8.78 -2.83 4.42
N ILE A 58 -8.13 -2.82 3.25
CA ILE A 58 -8.43 -1.88 2.17
C ILE A 58 -9.86 -2.06 1.66
N ARG A 59 -10.29 -3.30 1.45
CA ARG A 59 -11.65 -3.62 1.01
C ARG A 59 -12.69 -3.15 2.02
N SER A 60 -12.48 -3.44 3.31
CA SER A 60 -13.41 -3.03 4.37
C SER A 60 -13.57 -1.50 4.43
N ALA A 61 -12.46 -0.76 4.25
CA ALA A 61 -12.51 0.70 4.18
C ALA A 61 -13.27 1.19 2.94
N GLY A 62 -13.02 0.60 1.76
CA GLY A 62 -13.75 0.92 0.53
C GLY A 62 -15.26 0.66 0.64
N GLU A 63 -15.66 -0.45 1.24
CA GLU A 63 -17.06 -0.79 1.50
C GLU A 63 -17.71 0.22 2.45
N LEU A 64 -17.02 0.63 3.52
CA LEU A 64 -17.50 1.67 4.43
C LEU A 64 -17.73 3.01 3.71
N PHE A 65 -16.76 3.47 2.92
CA PHE A 65 -16.92 4.70 2.12
C PHE A 65 -18.06 4.58 1.10
N ALA A 66 -18.27 3.41 0.52
CA ALA A 66 -19.37 3.17 -0.43
C ALA A 66 -20.75 3.21 0.25
N VAL A 67 -20.85 2.91 1.54
CA VAL A 67 -22.08 3.11 2.33
C VAL A 67 -22.26 4.59 2.67
N LEU A 68 -21.22 5.24 3.18
CA LEU A 68 -21.28 6.65 3.62
C LEU A 68 -21.52 7.64 2.48
N SER A 69 -21.12 7.31 1.25
CA SER A 69 -21.34 8.17 0.07
C SER A 69 -22.75 8.08 -0.54
N ARG A 70 -23.63 7.24 0.03
CA ARG A 70 -25.03 7.08 -0.42
C ARG A 70 -26.03 7.88 0.41
N GLU A 71 -25.58 8.49 1.52
CA GLU A 71 -26.36 9.43 2.32
C GLU A 71 -26.08 10.88 1.89
#